data_AF-A0A956DKG8-F1
#
_entry.id   AF-A0A956DKG8-F1
#
_cell.length_a   1.000
_cell.length_b   1.000
_cell.length_c   1.000
_cell.angle_alpha   90.00
_cell.angle_beta   90.00
_cell.angle_gamma   90.00
#
_symmetry.space_group_name_H-M   'P 1'
#
loop_
_entity.id
_entity.type
_entity.pdbx_description
1 polymer ?
#
loop_
_entity_poly.entity_id
_entity_poly.type
_entity_poly.pdbx_seq_one_letter_code
_entity_poly.pdbx_strand_id
1 'polypeptide(L)'
;MADHWYVLGDDGKPVGPLELASLDAQARAGKLDLSTKVNRAGTDDWVALGAVLKLNTAPNTRSGASIAVGRGQVDWLRIATLALVALLTGASGWIIYLLTESQKVARSDAAELRTLLEDQAATREKQRVEAAGILVNISATINDCYANNSMAECHVTNTLSKPIIACMVGRIAQKDSNGVQLKSMPMCTGPVRPLETKAVSAPWSGGRPVDMCNNVRGFLDWDKCTFSVENYAPQKE
;
A
#
# COMPACT_ATOMS: atom_id res chain seq x y z
N MET A 1 -1.13 -31.46 -10.91
CA MET A 1 -0.57 -32.67 -10.26
C MET A 1 -1.74 -33.45 -9.72
N ALA A 2 -1.91 -34.71 -10.11
CA ALA A 2 -3.06 -35.52 -9.69
C ALA A 2 -2.90 -35.88 -8.20
N ASP A 3 -3.97 -35.68 -7.42
CA ASP A 3 -4.00 -36.02 -6.00
C ASP A 3 -4.24 -37.52 -5.84
N HIS A 4 -3.14 -38.25 -5.67
CA HIS A 4 -3.14 -39.69 -5.46
C HIS A 4 -3.21 -40.03 -3.97
N TRP A 5 -4.01 -41.05 -3.65
CA TRP A 5 -4.26 -41.52 -2.30
C TRP A 5 -4.07 -43.03 -2.20
N TYR A 6 -3.65 -43.50 -1.02
CA TYR A 6 -3.52 -44.91 -0.67
C TYR A 6 -4.49 -45.24 0.45
N VAL A 7 -5.08 -46.44 0.40
CA VAL A 7 -5.99 -46.97 1.42
C VAL A 7 -5.31 -48.12 2.13
N LEU A 8 -5.43 -48.22 3.45
CA LEU A 8 -4.92 -49.37 4.19
C LEU A 8 -5.88 -50.56 4.03
N GLY A 9 -5.44 -51.61 3.35
CA GLY A 9 -6.20 -52.85 3.22
C GLY A 9 -6.29 -53.63 4.53
N ASP A 10 -7.21 -54.60 4.59
CA ASP A 10 -7.42 -55.44 5.78
C ASP A 10 -6.18 -56.28 6.14
N ASP A 11 -5.29 -56.52 5.18
CA ASP A 11 -3.98 -57.18 5.35
C ASP A 11 -2.88 -56.22 5.85
N GLY A 12 -3.23 -54.96 6.13
CA GLY A 12 -2.30 -53.93 6.58
C GLY A 12 -1.41 -53.35 5.48
N LYS A 13 -1.65 -53.68 4.21
CA LYS A 13 -0.86 -53.14 3.09
C LYS A 13 -1.54 -51.94 2.43
N PRO A 14 -0.78 -50.93 1.99
CA PRO A 14 -1.34 -49.81 1.25
C PRO A 14 -1.79 -50.24 -0.15
N VAL A 15 -3.03 -49.92 -0.50
CA VAL A 15 -3.66 -50.15 -1.80
C VAL A 15 -3.84 -48.81 -2.51
N GLY A 16 -3.23 -48.66 -3.69
CA GLY A 16 -3.27 -47.44 -4.49
C GLY A 16 -2.25 -47.43 -5.63
N PRO A 17 -2.04 -46.29 -6.32
CA PRO A 17 -2.67 -44.99 -6.07
C PRO A 17 -4.12 -44.90 -6.60
N LEU A 18 -5.00 -44.34 -5.80
CA LEU A 18 -6.41 -44.05 -6.13
C LEU A 18 -6.64 -42.54 -6.19
N GLU A 19 -7.58 -42.10 -7.05
CA GLU A 19 -8.04 -40.71 -7.05
C GLU A 19 -9.07 -40.48 -5.95
N LEU A 20 -9.09 -39.27 -5.37
CA LEU A 20 -10.03 -38.92 -4.30
C LEU A 20 -11.51 -39.13 -4.70
N ALA A 21 -11.86 -38.91 -5.97
CA ALA A 21 -13.19 -39.14 -6.50
C ALA A 21 -13.60 -40.63 -6.46
N SER A 22 -12.64 -41.54 -6.65
CA SER A 22 -12.88 -42.98 -6.53
C SER A 22 -13.12 -43.40 -5.08
N LEU A 23 -12.43 -42.76 -4.13
CA LEU A 23 -12.65 -42.98 -2.70
C LEU A 23 -14.03 -42.51 -2.24
N ASP A 24 -14.48 -41.32 -2.68
CA ASP A 24 -15.84 -40.83 -2.39
C ASP A 24 -16.91 -41.77 -2.97
N ALA A 25 -16.74 -42.20 -4.23
CA ALA A 25 -17.67 -43.13 -4.87
C ALA A 25 -17.75 -44.49 -4.12
N GLN A 26 -16.63 -45.03 -3.66
CA GLN A 26 -16.59 -46.29 -2.94
C GLN A 26 -17.17 -46.18 -1.52
N ALA A 27 -16.92 -45.08 -0.82
CA ALA A 27 -17.53 -44.79 0.47
C ALA A 27 -19.05 -44.66 0.37
N ARG A 28 -19.56 -43.91 -0.61
CA ARG A 28 -21.00 -43.78 -0.86
C ARG A 28 -21.67 -45.08 -1.29
N ALA A 29 -20.93 -45.94 -1.99
CA ALA A 29 -21.38 -47.28 -2.35
C ALA A 29 -21.32 -48.27 -1.16
N GLY A 30 -20.84 -47.86 0.01
CA GLY A 30 -20.68 -48.71 1.20
C GLY A 30 -19.60 -49.78 1.07
N LYS A 31 -18.71 -49.66 0.07
CA LYS A 31 -17.59 -50.59 -0.16
C LYS A 31 -16.37 -50.27 0.70
N LEU A 32 -16.25 -49.01 1.13
CA LEU A 32 -15.22 -48.57 2.07
C LEU A 32 -15.87 -47.96 3.30
N ASP A 33 -15.40 -48.33 4.49
CA ASP A 33 -15.84 -47.69 5.73
C ASP A 33 -15.21 -46.30 5.85
N LEU A 34 -15.94 -45.34 6.41
CA LEU A 34 -15.42 -44.01 6.70
C LEU A 34 -14.35 -44.03 7.80
N SER A 35 -14.29 -45.11 8.59
CA SER A 35 -13.22 -45.35 9.55
C SER A 35 -11.91 -45.83 8.91
N THR A 36 -11.93 -46.28 7.64
CA THR A 36 -10.75 -46.80 6.94
C THR A 36 -9.68 -45.73 6.82
N LYS A 37 -8.43 -46.11 7.11
CA LYS A 37 -7.28 -45.20 7.06
C LYS A 37 -6.82 -44.98 5.61
N VAL A 38 -6.63 -43.72 5.25
CA VAL A 38 -6.12 -43.30 3.95
C VAL A 38 -4.94 -42.34 4.12
N ASN A 39 -4.06 -42.33 3.13
CA ASN A 39 -2.84 -41.54 3.11
C ASN A 39 -2.68 -40.83 1.77
N ARG A 40 -2.24 -39.58 1.77
CA ARG A 40 -1.96 -38.82 0.54
C ARG A 40 -0.55 -39.13 0.07
N ALA A 41 -0.38 -39.40 -1.22
CA ALA A 41 0.93 -39.66 -1.80
C ALA A 41 1.93 -38.52 -1.46
N GLY A 42 3.08 -38.89 -0.90
CA GLY A 42 4.10 -37.94 -0.45
C GLY A 42 3.94 -37.44 0.98
N THR A 43 3.02 -38.01 1.76
CA THR A 43 2.85 -37.74 3.20
C THR A 43 2.95 -39.05 3.99
N ASP A 44 3.36 -39.00 5.25
CA ASP A 44 3.40 -40.18 6.13
C ASP A 44 2.13 -40.34 6.99
N ASP A 45 1.21 -39.39 6.90
CA ASP A 45 0.04 -39.31 7.77
C ASP A 45 -1.12 -40.18 7.26
N TRP A 46 -1.57 -41.10 8.11
CA TRP A 46 -2.76 -41.91 7.87
C TRP A 46 -3.96 -41.32 8.61
N VAL A 47 -4.96 -40.87 7.86
CA VAL A 47 -6.16 -40.21 8.36
C VAL A 47 -7.41 -41.03 8.00
N ALA A 48 -8.47 -40.95 8.82
CA ALA A 48 -9.72 -41.65 8.52
C ALA A 48 -10.38 -41.06 7.26
N LEU A 49 -10.91 -41.91 6.36
CA LEU A 49 -11.53 -41.46 5.12
C LEU A 49 -12.67 -40.45 5.35
N GLY A 50 -13.48 -40.65 6.39
CA GLY A 50 -14.57 -39.72 6.74
C GLY A 50 -14.07 -38.30 7.04
N ALA A 51 -12.88 -38.16 7.64
CA ALA A 51 -12.28 -36.85 7.89
C ALA A 51 -11.80 -36.17 6.59
N VAL A 52 -11.29 -36.95 5.63
CA VAL A 52 -10.86 -36.46 4.31
C VAL A 52 -12.05 -36.03 3.46
N LEU A 53 -13.12 -36.84 3.44
CA LEU A 53 -14.34 -36.55 2.68
C LEU A 53 -15.26 -35.53 3.38
N LYS A 54 -14.91 -35.09 4.60
CA LYS A 54 -15.75 -34.22 5.46
C LYS A 54 -17.15 -34.78 5.68
N LEU A 55 -17.28 -36.11 5.68
CA LEU A 55 -18.52 -36.81 5.93
C LEU A 55 -18.61 -37.08 7.43
N ASN A 56 -19.38 -36.26 8.15
CA ASN A 56 -19.68 -36.49 9.55
C ASN A 56 -20.60 -37.72 9.67
N THR A 57 -20.05 -38.89 10.00
CA THR A 57 -20.87 -40.03 10.40
C THR A 57 -21.15 -40.02 11.89
N ALA A 58 -22.41 -39.82 12.26
CA ALA A 58 -22.94 -40.44 13.47
C ALA A 58 -23.06 -41.95 13.20
N PRO A 59 -22.56 -42.83 14.09
CA PRO A 59 -22.76 -44.27 13.94
C PRO A 59 -24.22 -44.63 14.25
N ASN A 60 -24.94 -45.10 13.23
CA ASN A 60 -26.25 -45.73 13.41
C ASN A 60 -26.04 -47.18 13.87
N THR A 61 -25.93 -47.40 15.17
CA THR A 61 -25.92 -48.77 15.71
C THR A 61 -27.36 -49.25 15.92
N ARG A 62 -27.88 -50.03 14.95
CA ARG A 62 -28.98 -50.96 15.17
C ARG A 62 -28.44 -52.18 15.93
N SER A 63 -28.87 -52.38 17.16
CA SER A 63 -28.94 -53.67 17.86
C SER A 63 -29.92 -53.46 19.01
N GLY A 64 -31.09 -54.08 18.98
CA GLY A 64 -31.22 -55.50 19.30
C GLY A 64 -31.64 -55.57 20.77
N ALA A 65 -32.95 -55.63 21.00
CA ALA A 65 -33.54 -55.62 22.32
C ALA A 65 -33.06 -56.80 23.18
N SER A 66 -32.76 -56.53 24.44
CA SER A 66 -32.76 -57.51 25.53
C SER A 66 -33.05 -56.76 26.81
N ILE A 67 -34.28 -56.90 27.32
CA ILE A 67 -34.69 -56.37 28.61
C ILE A 67 -34.13 -57.30 29.68
N ALA A 68 -33.30 -56.77 30.59
CA ALA A 68 -33.05 -57.38 31.87
C ALA A 68 -33.23 -56.31 32.96
N VAL A 69 -34.20 -56.57 33.84
CA VAL A 69 -34.60 -55.73 34.97
C VAL A 69 -33.55 -55.84 36.08
N GLY A 70 -33.06 -54.71 36.58
CA GLY A 70 -32.12 -54.67 37.69
C GLY A 70 -32.17 -53.35 38.48
N ARG A 71 -32.63 -53.46 39.72
CA ARG A 71 -32.70 -52.47 40.82
C ARG A 71 -31.73 -51.26 40.79
N GLY A 72 -32.33 -50.07 40.95
CA GLY A 72 -31.88 -49.02 41.88
C GLY A 72 -30.43 -48.53 41.76
N GLN A 73 -30.10 -47.84 40.67
CA GLN A 73 -28.82 -47.15 40.51
C GLN A 73 -29.11 -45.73 40.01
N VAL A 74 -28.67 -44.71 40.76
CA VAL A 74 -28.80 -43.31 40.34
C VAL A 74 -28.05 -43.15 39.02
N ASP A 75 -28.78 -42.81 37.95
CA ASP A 75 -28.30 -42.70 36.56
C ASP A 75 -27.27 -41.57 36.43
N TRP A 76 -26.05 -41.80 36.91
CA TRP A 76 -24.89 -40.92 36.73
C TRP A 76 -24.66 -40.56 35.25
N LEU A 77 -25.10 -41.43 34.33
CA LEU A 77 -25.07 -41.19 32.90
C LEU A 77 -25.96 -40.00 32.47
N ARG A 78 -27.13 -39.84 33.09
CA ARG A 78 -28.06 -38.72 32.83
C ARG A 78 -27.56 -37.41 33.43
N ILE A 79 -26.94 -37.49 34.62
CA ILE A 79 -26.32 -36.33 35.27
C ILE A 79 -25.10 -35.86 34.44
N ALA A 80 -24.27 -36.79 33.96
CA ALA A 80 -23.12 -36.47 33.12
C ALA A 80 -23.51 -35.85 31.77
N THR A 81 -24.59 -36.32 31.14
CA THR A 81 -25.09 -35.72 29.89
C THR A 81 -25.65 -34.32 30.11
N LEU A 82 -26.43 -34.10 31.17
CA LEU A 82 -26.93 -32.75 31.50
C LEU A 82 -25.80 -31.78 31.85
N ALA A 83 -24.77 -32.24 32.57
CA ALA A 83 -23.59 -31.44 32.86
C ALA A 83 -22.80 -31.08 31.59
N LEU A 84 -22.64 -32.01 30.65
CA LEU A 84 -21.96 -31.75 29.37
C LEU A 84 -22.72 -30.74 28.50
N VAL A 85 -24.05 -30.85 28.43
CA VAL A 85 -24.90 -29.89 27.67
C VAL A 85 -24.87 -28.50 28.30
N ALA A 86 -24.85 -28.41 29.64
CA ALA A 86 -24.69 -27.14 30.34
C ALA A 86 -23.31 -26.50 30.08
N LEU A 87 -22.25 -27.30 30.04
CA LEU A 87 -20.90 -26.82 29.72
C LEU A 87 -20.76 -26.35 28.26
N LEU A 88 -21.34 -27.09 27.31
CA LEU A 88 -21.29 -26.73 25.89
C LEU A 88 -22.11 -25.46 25.57
N THR A 89 -23.29 -25.30 26.19
CA THR A 89 -24.08 -24.07 26.03
C THR A 89 -23.38 -22.86 26.66
N GLY A 90 -22.82 -23.01 27.86
CA GLY A 90 -21.98 -21.98 28.49
C GLY A 90 -20.77 -21.58 27.65
N ALA A 91 -20.03 -22.56 27.10
CA ALA A 91 -18.87 -22.30 26.26
C ALA A 91 -19.24 -21.61 24.93
N SER A 92 -20.35 -22.01 24.29
CA SER A 92 -20.82 -21.37 23.06
C SER A 92 -21.24 -19.92 23.26
N GLY A 93 -21.93 -19.61 24.38
CA GLY A 93 -22.29 -18.23 24.74
C GLY A 93 -21.06 -17.36 24.97
N TRP A 94 -20.03 -17.89 25.64
CA TRP A 94 -18.76 -17.19 25.86
C TRP A 94 -18.01 -16.91 24.54
N ILE A 95 -17.97 -17.87 23.62
CA ILE A 95 -17.34 -17.69 22.30
C ILE A 95 -18.08 -16.62 21.48
N ILE A 96 -19.42 -16.65 21.46
CA ILE A 96 -20.23 -15.64 20.74
C ILE A 96 -20.01 -14.25 21.35
N TYR A 97 -19.94 -14.16 22.68
CA TYR A 97 -19.63 -12.92 23.39
C TYR A 97 -18.24 -12.37 23.01
N LEU A 98 -17.21 -13.21 23.03
CA LEU A 98 -15.85 -12.80 22.62
C LEU A 98 -15.80 -12.36 21.14
N LEU A 99 -16.50 -13.05 20.24
CA LEU A 99 -16.58 -12.68 18.83
C LEU A 99 -17.29 -11.34 18.64
N THR A 100 -18.41 -11.11 19.33
CA THR A 100 -19.13 -9.83 19.24
C THR A 100 -18.32 -8.67 19.81
N GLU A 101 -17.60 -8.88 20.91
CA GLU A 101 -16.76 -7.84 21.48
C GLU A 101 -15.55 -7.52 20.59
N SER A 102 -14.90 -8.53 20.00
CA SER A 102 -13.83 -8.32 19.03
C SER A 102 -14.29 -7.56 17.77
N GLN A 103 -15.52 -7.83 17.29
CA GLN A 103 -16.08 -7.09 16.15
C GLN A 103 -16.42 -5.64 16.47
N LYS A 104 -16.78 -5.29 17.71
CA LYS A 104 -17.04 -3.89 18.07
C LYS A 104 -15.75 -3.07 18.03
N VAL A 105 -14.67 -3.61 18.59
CA VAL A 105 -13.34 -2.96 18.58
C VAL A 105 -12.84 -2.78 17.14
N ALA A 106 -12.94 -3.82 16.30
CA ALA A 106 -12.54 -3.69 14.90
C ALA A 106 -13.35 -2.64 14.12
N ARG A 107 -14.62 -2.42 14.46
CA ARG A 107 -15.48 -1.40 13.84
C ARG A 107 -15.16 0.01 14.33
N SER A 108 -14.83 0.19 15.62
CA SER A 108 -14.41 1.50 16.13
C SER A 108 -13.10 1.94 15.50
N ASP A 109 -12.12 1.03 15.43
CA ASP A 109 -10.80 1.34 14.87
C ASP A 109 -10.88 1.66 13.38
N ALA A 110 -11.75 0.96 12.64
CA ALA A 110 -11.98 1.23 11.22
C ALA A 110 -12.68 2.58 10.98
N ALA A 111 -13.54 3.03 11.90
CA ALA A 111 -14.19 4.34 11.80
C ALA A 111 -13.19 5.47 12.07
N GLU A 112 -12.34 5.32 13.10
CA GLU A 112 -11.29 6.29 13.42
C GLU A 112 -10.23 6.38 12.31
N LEU A 113 -9.85 5.26 11.71
CA LEU A 113 -8.90 5.28 10.61
C LEU A 113 -9.46 6.00 9.37
N ARG A 114 -10.76 5.88 9.10
CA ARG A 114 -11.41 6.58 7.98
C ARG A 114 -11.41 8.09 8.18
N THR A 115 -11.74 8.56 9.39
CA THR A 115 -11.74 9.99 9.67
C THR A 115 -10.33 10.58 9.59
N LEU A 116 -9.32 9.86 10.08
CA LEU A 116 -7.92 10.27 9.93
C LEU A 116 -7.48 10.35 8.47
N LEU A 117 -7.89 9.38 7.63
CA LEU A 117 -7.59 9.39 6.20
C LEU A 117 -8.29 10.55 5.47
N GLU A 118 -9.54 10.84 5.82
CA GLU A 118 -10.27 11.98 5.26
C GLU A 118 -9.65 13.32 5.68
N ASP A 119 -9.23 13.46 6.94
CA ASP A 119 -8.55 14.65 7.43
C ASP A 119 -7.18 14.84 6.77
N GLN A 120 -6.43 13.75 6.57
CA GLN A 120 -5.19 13.80 5.79
C GLN A 120 -5.44 14.15 4.32
N ALA A 121 -6.50 13.64 3.70
CA ALA A 121 -6.85 13.96 2.33
C ALA A 121 -7.25 15.43 2.18
N ALA A 122 -8.07 15.95 3.11
CA ALA A 122 -8.45 17.36 3.14
C ALA A 122 -7.24 18.28 3.39
N THR A 123 -6.34 17.90 4.29
CA THR A 123 -5.09 18.63 4.55
C THR A 123 -4.20 18.63 3.32
N ARG A 124 -4.04 17.50 2.63
CA ARG A 124 -3.27 17.40 1.39
C ARG A 124 -3.87 18.24 0.28
N GLU A 125 -5.19 18.25 0.14
CA GLU A 125 -5.86 19.07 -0.87
C GLU A 125 -5.71 20.56 -0.56
N LYS A 126 -5.83 20.95 0.72
CA LYS A 126 -5.55 22.33 1.15
C LYS A 126 -4.09 22.71 0.87
N GLN A 127 -3.14 21.83 1.16
CA GLN A 127 -1.73 22.03 0.82
C GLN A 127 -1.52 22.10 -0.69
N ARG A 128 -2.26 21.33 -1.49
CA ARG A 128 -2.18 21.36 -2.96
C ARG A 128 -2.71 22.67 -3.53
N VAL A 129 -3.82 23.17 -3.00
CA VAL A 129 -4.41 24.46 -3.40
C VAL A 129 -3.54 25.63 -2.95
N GLU A 130 -2.95 25.57 -1.75
CA GLU A 130 -1.97 26.56 -1.29
C GLU A 130 -0.63 26.48 -2.06
N ALA A 131 -0.22 25.27 -2.48
CA ALA A 131 0.97 25.06 -3.30
C ALA A 131 0.75 25.39 -4.78
N ALA A 132 -0.50 25.44 -5.26
CA ALA A 132 -0.88 25.99 -6.55
C ALA A 132 -0.74 27.52 -6.51
N GLY A 133 0.49 27.99 -6.31
CA GLY A 133 0.82 29.40 -6.34
C GLY A 133 0.46 29.98 -7.71
N ILE A 134 0.06 31.24 -7.72
CA ILE A 134 -0.25 31.94 -8.96
C ILE A 134 1.05 32.06 -9.74
N LEU A 135 1.05 31.60 -11.00
CA LEU A 135 2.18 31.83 -11.88
C LEU A 135 2.24 33.33 -12.18
N VAL A 136 3.29 33.98 -11.72
CA VAL A 136 3.51 35.41 -11.93
C VAL A 136 4.79 35.61 -12.71
N ASN A 137 4.80 36.70 -13.47
CA ASN A 137 6.02 37.19 -14.04
C ASN A 137 6.93 37.72 -12.92
N ILE A 138 8.21 37.33 -12.92
CA ILE A 138 9.18 37.83 -11.95
C ILE A 138 9.30 39.35 -12.00
N SER A 139 9.10 39.99 -13.17
CA SER A 139 9.13 41.45 -13.29
C SER A 139 8.01 42.15 -12.50
N ALA A 140 6.96 41.41 -12.13
CA ALA A 140 5.88 41.89 -11.27
C ALA A 140 6.17 41.64 -9.77
N THR A 141 7.32 41.06 -9.44
CA THR A 141 7.77 40.80 -8.06
C THR A 141 8.96 41.70 -7.72
N ILE A 142 9.20 41.93 -6.43
CA ILE A 142 10.47 42.54 -6.01
C ILE A 142 11.54 41.46 -6.17
N ASN A 143 12.49 41.70 -7.05
CA ASN A 143 13.57 40.77 -7.33
C ASN A 143 14.92 41.49 -7.39
N ASP A 144 15.95 40.78 -6.94
CA ASP A 144 17.35 41.15 -7.14
C ASP A 144 18.05 39.97 -7.82
N CYS A 145 18.70 40.23 -8.94
CA CYS A 145 19.21 39.22 -9.85
C CYS A 145 20.65 39.52 -10.19
N TYR A 146 21.50 38.52 -10.03
CA TYR A 146 22.90 38.58 -10.41
C TYR A 146 23.30 37.30 -11.12
N ALA A 147 24.45 37.37 -11.76
CA ALA A 147 25.02 36.22 -12.44
C ALA A 147 26.50 36.13 -12.13
N ASN A 148 27.07 34.96 -12.33
CA ASN A 148 28.50 34.73 -12.30
C ASN A 148 28.88 33.80 -13.47
N ASN A 149 30.14 33.36 -13.48
CA ASN A 149 30.72 32.56 -14.55
C ASN A 149 30.04 31.19 -14.79
N SER A 150 29.18 30.72 -13.90
CA SER A 150 28.56 29.40 -14.00
C SER A 150 27.06 29.38 -13.73
N MET A 151 26.50 30.40 -13.08
CA MET A 151 25.08 30.44 -12.73
C MET A 151 24.50 31.86 -12.79
N ALA A 152 23.20 31.94 -13.06
CA ALA A 152 22.36 33.08 -12.68
C ALA A 152 21.67 32.75 -11.36
N GLU A 153 21.56 33.72 -10.47
CA GLU A 153 20.80 33.62 -9.23
C GLU A 153 19.91 34.85 -9.06
N CYS A 154 18.67 34.63 -8.64
CA CYS A 154 17.73 35.68 -8.31
C CYS A 154 17.07 35.44 -6.96
N HIS A 155 16.94 36.49 -6.18
CA HIS A 155 16.16 36.54 -4.96
C HIS A 155 14.80 37.15 -5.28
N VAL A 156 13.74 36.35 -5.15
CA VAL A 156 12.37 36.78 -5.43
C VAL A 156 11.62 36.94 -4.12
N THR A 157 11.11 38.14 -3.87
CA THR A 157 10.30 38.46 -2.70
C THR A 157 8.83 38.55 -3.10
N ASN A 158 7.99 37.74 -2.46
CA ASN A 158 6.56 37.77 -2.69
C ASN A 158 5.91 38.90 -1.88
N THR A 159 5.47 39.95 -2.56
CA THR A 159 4.73 41.07 -1.96
C THR A 159 3.22 40.89 -1.96
N LEU A 160 2.71 39.80 -2.54
CA LEU A 160 1.29 39.50 -2.63
C LEU A 160 0.80 38.74 -1.39
N SER A 161 -0.50 38.81 -1.13
CA SER A 161 -1.17 38.08 -0.04
C SER A 161 -1.39 36.59 -0.31
N LYS A 162 -1.01 36.11 -1.51
CA LYS A 162 -1.17 34.72 -1.94
C LYS A 162 0.18 34.12 -2.35
N PRO A 163 0.37 32.79 -2.21
CA PRO A 163 1.55 32.13 -2.74
C PRO A 163 1.70 32.36 -4.25
N ILE A 164 2.93 32.60 -4.69
CA ILE A 164 3.26 32.80 -6.11
C ILE A 164 4.30 31.80 -6.57
N ILE A 165 4.33 31.53 -7.87
CA ILE A 165 5.43 30.86 -8.54
C ILE A 165 5.98 31.84 -9.57
N ALA A 166 7.22 32.28 -9.40
CA ALA A 166 7.87 33.15 -10.37
C ALA A 166 8.82 32.31 -11.22
N CYS A 167 8.69 32.40 -12.55
CA CYS A 167 9.55 31.72 -13.51
C CYS A 167 10.19 32.73 -14.47
N MET A 168 11.44 32.49 -14.83
CA MET A 168 12.18 33.36 -15.75
C MET A 168 13.32 32.64 -16.47
N VAL A 169 13.87 33.31 -17.47
CA VAL A 169 15.13 32.94 -18.12
C VAL A 169 16.07 34.14 -18.02
N GLY A 170 17.25 33.94 -17.44
CA GLY A 170 18.31 34.94 -17.45
C GLY A 170 18.97 35.00 -18.82
N ARG A 171 19.26 36.21 -19.31
CA ARG A 171 20.01 36.43 -20.54
C ARG A 171 21.22 37.31 -20.28
N ILE A 172 22.37 36.90 -20.78
CA ILE A 172 23.60 37.69 -20.81
C ILE A 172 23.93 38.02 -22.25
N ALA A 173 24.16 39.30 -22.54
CA ALA A 173 24.62 39.79 -23.82
C ALA A 173 25.79 40.77 -23.62
N GLN A 174 26.77 40.74 -24.53
CA GLN A 174 27.84 41.75 -24.56
C GLN A 174 27.29 43.07 -25.10
N LYS A 175 27.60 44.20 -24.45
CA LYS A 175 27.13 45.55 -24.86
C LYS A 175 27.63 45.93 -26.25
N ASP A 176 28.86 45.52 -26.56
CA ASP A 176 29.59 45.99 -27.75
C ASP A 176 29.64 44.95 -28.90
N SER A 177 29.16 43.71 -28.67
CA SER A 177 29.17 42.67 -29.72
C SER A 177 27.76 42.41 -30.23
N ASN A 178 27.57 42.66 -31.53
CA ASN A 178 26.32 42.48 -32.26
C ASN A 178 25.86 41.01 -32.36
N GLY A 179 25.44 40.39 -31.25
CA GLY A 179 24.48 39.28 -31.31
C GLY A 179 24.79 38.00 -30.54
N VAL A 180 25.94 37.84 -29.87
CA VAL A 180 26.13 36.65 -29.03
C VAL A 180 25.36 36.84 -27.72
N GLN A 181 24.41 35.95 -27.47
CA GLN A 181 23.55 35.97 -26.28
C GLN A 181 23.55 34.58 -25.65
N LEU A 182 23.84 34.49 -24.36
CA LEU A 182 23.65 33.26 -23.59
C LEU A 182 22.35 33.31 -22.84
N LYS A 183 21.65 32.18 -22.80
CA LYS A 183 20.44 32.00 -22.02
C LYS A 183 20.70 31.00 -20.91
N SER A 184 20.24 31.30 -19.71
CA SER A 184 20.21 30.34 -18.62
C SER A 184 19.19 29.25 -18.93
N MET A 185 19.28 28.12 -18.22
CA MET A 185 18.11 27.25 -18.13
C MET A 185 16.94 28.03 -17.50
N PRO A 186 15.67 27.70 -17.84
CA PRO A 186 14.52 28.26 -17.15
C PRO A 186 14.63 28.00 -15.66
N MET A 187 14.34 29.02 -14.85
CA MET A 187 14.39 28.92 -13.41
C MET A 187 13.08 29.38 -12.80
N CYS A 188 12.54 28.55 -11.90
CA CYS A 188 11.29 28.80 -11.21
C CYS A 188 11.51 28.68 -9.70
N THR A 189 11.01 29.64 -8.92
CA THR A 189 11.19 29.69 -7.46
C THR A 189 10.49 28.57 -6.69
N GLY A 190 9.59 27.82 -7.37
CA GLY A 190 8.52 27.09 -6.70
C GLY A 190 7.57 28.04 -5.96
N PRO A 191 6.68 27.52 -5.10
CA PRO A 191 5.75 28.35 -4.33
C PRO A 191 6.52 29.22 -3.33
N VAL A 192 6.37 30.54 -3.44
CA VAL A 192 6.89 31.55 -2.50
C VAL A 192 5.71 32.07 -1.69
N ARG A 193 5.72 31.88 -0.37
CA ARG A 193 4.65 32.34 0.52
C ARG A 193 4.61 33.87 0.60
N PRO A 194 3.50 34.48 1.04
CA PRO A 194 3.44 35.91 1.28
C PRO A 194 4.59 36.39 2.18
N LEU A 195 5.27 37.46 1.78
CA LEU A 195 6.42 38.07 2.47
C LEU A 195 7.66 37.16 2.60
N GLU A 196 7.68 36.02 1.91
CA GLU A 196 8.85 35.15 1.82
C GLU A 196 9.76 35.62 0.67
N THR A 197 11.07 35.50 0.88
CA THR A 197 12.08 35.64 -0.18
C THR A 197 12.68 34.29 -0.47
N LYS A 198 12.67 33.87 -1.74
CA LYS A 198 13.34 32.64 -2.20
C LYS A 198 14.43 32.97 -3.22
N ALA A 199 15.58 32.32 -3.04
CA ALA A 199 16.63 32.30 -4.05
C ALA A 199 16.35 31.18 -5.05
N VAL A 200 16.52 31.47 -6.33
CA VAL A 200 16.49 30.49 -7.41
C VAL A 200 17.72 30.71 -8.27
N SER A 201 18.38 29.62 -8.67
CA SER A 201 19.53 29.69 -9.55
C SER A 201 19.47 28.65 -10.65
N ALA A 202 20.11 28.95 -11.78
CA ALA A 202 20.25 28.02 -12.89
C ALA A 202 21.58 28.21 -13.62
N PRO A 203 22.15 27.12 -14.16
CA PRO A 203 23.35 27.21 -14.98
C PRO A 203 23.07 27.85 -16.33
N TRP A 204 24.14 28.34 -16.97
CA TRP A 204 24.11 28.84 -18.34
C TRP A 204 24.12 27.71 -19.35
N SER A 205 23.38 27.88 -20.45
CA SER A 205 23.46 26.99 -21.62
C SER A 205 24.19 27.68 -22.76
N GLY A 206 25.19 26.99 -23.32
CA GLY A 206 26.00 27.46 -24.45
C GLY A 206 27.19 28.35 -24.05
N GLY A 207 28.39 28.01 -24.50
CA GLY A 207 29.62 28.80 -24.32
C GLY A 207 30.12 28.88 -22.87
N ARG A 208 31.35 29.37 -22.67
CA ARG A 208 31.79 29.77 -21.32
C ARG A 208 31.40 31.24 -21.13
N PRO A 209 30.83 31.64 -19.99
CA PRO A 209 30.66 33.06 -19.69
C PRO A 209 31.98 33.83 -19.70
N VAL A 210 33.13 33.17 -19.47
CA VAL A 210 34.45 33.78 -19.67
C VAL A 210 34.81 34.03 -21.14
N ASP A 211 34.05 33.50 -22.10
CA ASP A 211 34.20 33.84 -23.52
C ASP A 211 33.35 35.09 -23.87
N MET A 212 32.49 35.53 -22.94
CA MET A 212 31.53 36.62 -23.15
C MET A 212 31.64 37.64 -22.02
N CYS A 213 32.12 38.84 -22.35
CA CYS A 213 32.41 39.89 -21.37
C CYS A 213 33.56 39.53 -20.42
N ASN A 214 34.58 38.83 -20.88
CA ASN A 214 35.77 38.59 -20.08
C ASN A 214 36.53 39.90 -19.83
N ASN A 215 36.96 40.13 -18.59
CA ASN A 215 38.10 41.01 -18.36
C ASN A 215 39.42 40.25 -18.55
N VAL A 216 40.55 40.95 -18.55
CA VAL A 216 41.89 40.37 -18.76
C VAL A 216 42.27 39.32 -17.67
N ARG A 217 41.45 39.13 -16.64
CA ARG A 217 41.68 38.26 -15.47
C ARG A 217 40.69 37.09 -15.36
N GLY A 218 39.84 36.81 -16.35
CA GLY A 218 38.95 35.64 -16.30
C GLY A 218 37.65 35.86 -15.51
N PHE A 219 37.34 37.10 -15.13
CA PHE A 219 36.09 37.46 -14.47
C PHE A 219 35.14 38.13 -15.46
N LEU A 220 33.83 37.95 -15.25
CA LEU A 220 32.81 38.71 -15.96
C LEU A 220 32.97 40.22 -15.68
N ASP A 221 33.06 40.99 -16.75
CA ASP A 221 33.12 42.44 -16.79
C ASP A 221 31.71 42.99 -16.97
N TRP A 222 31.02 43.30 -15.87
CA TRP A 222 29.65 43.85 -15.88
C TRP A 222 29.56 45.21 -16.58
N ASP A 223 30.66 45.94 -16.72
CA ASP A 223 30.67 47.19 -17.48
C ASP A 223 30.54 46.93 -18.98
N LYS A 224 30.93 45.74 -19.45
CA LYS A 224 30.83 45.30 -20.86
C LYS A 224 29.65 44.38 -21.14
N CYS A 225 28.90 44.00 -20.11
CA CYS A 225 27.83 43.02 -20.19
C CYS A 225 26.49 43.62 -19.76
N THR A 226 25.41 43.20 -20.43
CA THR A 226 24.04 43.49 -19.99
C THR A 226 23.38 42.19 -19.59
N PHE A 227 23.02 42.10 -18.32
CA PHE A 227 22.12 41.06 -17.82
C PHE A 227 20.68 41.55 -17.94
N SER A 228 19.81 40.72 -18.51
CA SER A 228 18.39 41.00 -18.60
C SER A 228 17.60 39.76 -18.22
N VAL A 229 16.47 39.96 -17.56
CA VAL A 229 15.52 38.90 -17.23
C VAL A 229 14.45 38.85 -18.31
N GLU A 230 14.26 37.69 -18.94
CA GLU A 230 13.19 37.44 -19.90
C GLU A 230 12.06 36.64 -19.23
N ASN A 231 10.81 36.97 -19.59
CA ASN A 231 9.64 36.25 -19.11
C ASN A 231 9.67 34.83 -19.64
N TYR A 232 9.56 33.84 -18.76
CA TYR A 232 9.36 32.46 -19.19
C TYR A 232 7.92 32.31 -19.69
N ALA A 233 7.75 32.21 -21.01
CA ALA A 233 6.51 31.73 -21.60
C ALA A 233 6.63 30.21 -21.74
N PRO A 234 5.94 29.40 -20.90
CA PRO A 234 5.92 27.96 -21.12
C PRO A 234 5.42 27.71 -22.54
N GLN A 235 6.18 26.97 -23.34
CA GLN A 235 5.70 26.57 -24.65
C GLN A 235 4.44 25.74 -24.42
N LYS A 236 3.33 26.15 -25.04
CA LYS A 236 2.16 25.28 -25.13
C LYS A 236 2.59 24.11 -26.01
N GLU A 237 2.80 22.95 -25.39
CA GLU A 237 2.79 21.67 -26.12
C GLU A 237 1.45 21.45 -26.81
#